data_AF-A0A8S3IUG6-F1
#
_entry.id   AF-A0A8S3IUG6-F1
#
_cell.length_a   1.000
_cell.length_b   1.000
_cell.length_c   1.000
_cell.angle_alpha   90.00
_cell.angle_beta   90.00
_cell.angle_gamma   90.00
#
_symmetry.space_group_name_H-M   'P 1'
#
loop_
_entity.id
_entity.type
_entity.pdbx_description
1 polymer ?
#
loop_
_entity_poly.entity_id
_entity_poly.type
_entity_poly.pdbx_seq_one_letter_code
_entity_poly.pdbx_strand_id
1 'polypeptide(L)'
;MDWLAKMIGLPNDFLHSQADTTGGGVIQTTASEATLVALLAARKEVIRRIQSQFPYLSPAEINGRLIAYCSDQAHSSVEKACLIGLVKLHFVPSDDKLRLRGNALRQAIANDKENGLIPFYVN
;
A
#
# COMPACT_ATOMS: atom_id res chain seq x y z
N MET A 1 19.63 -2.09 10.80
CA MET A 1 18.74 -3.05 10.13
C MET A 1 19.40 -3.78 8.96
N ASP A 2 20.50 -3.25 8.43
CA ASP A 2 21.23 -3.80 7.27
C ASP A 2 21.63 -5.27 7.40
N TRP A 3 22.10 -5.69 8.58
CA TRP A 3 22.46 -7.09 8.81
C TRP A 3 21.27 -8.01 8.62
N LEU A 4 20.12 -7.69 9.21
CA LEU A 4 18.91 -8.49 9.05
C LEU A 4 18.45 -8.51 7.59
N ALA A 5 18.43 -7.35 6.93
CA ALA A 5 18.05 -7.25 5.53
C ALA A 5 18.94 -8.14 4.62
N LYS A 6 20.26 -8.19 4.88
CA LYS A 6 21.19 -9.09 4.19
C LYS A 6 20.91 -10.56 4.50
N MET A 7 20.61 -10.91 5.76
CA MET A 7 20.34 -12.30 6.17
C MET A 7 19.12 -12.90 5.47
N ILE A 8 18.08 -12.10 5.19
CA ILE A 8 16.88 -12.57 4.48
C ILE A 8 16.92 -12.29 2.97
N GLY A 9 18.06 -11.81 2.44
CA GLY A 9 18.26 -11.60 1.01
C GLY A 9 17.44 -10.47 0.40
N LEU A 10 17.19 -9.37 1.14
CA LEU A 10 16.54 -8.19 0.56
C LEU A 10 17.45 -7.47 -0.44
N PRO A 11 16.86 -6.79 -1.44
CA PRO A 11 17.60 -5.89 -2.34
C PRO A 11 18.41 -4.82 -1.59
N ASN A 12 19.52 -4.38 -2.20
CA ASN A 12 20.41 -3.38 -1.60
C ASN A 12 19.73 -2.03 -1.35
N ASP A 13 18.64 -1.71 -2.07
CA ASP A 13 17.84 -0.50 -1.87
C ASP A 13 17.24 -0.40 -0.45
N PHE A 14 17.15 -1.50 0.30
CA PHE A 14 16.67 -1.52 1.69
C PHE A 14 17.78 -1.36 2.75
N LEU A 15 19.05 -1.24 2.34
CA LEU A 15 20.20 -1.10 3.25
C LEU A 15 20.50 0.38 3.49
N HIS A 16 20.72 0.79 4.74
CA HIS A 16 21.15 2.16 5.05
C HIS A 16 22.57 2.45 4.56
N SER A 17 23.44 1.44 4.54
CA SER A 17 24.85 1.59 4.17
C SER A 17 25.10 1.66 2.67
N GLN A 18 24.08 1.42 1.84
CA GLN A 18 24.25 1.40 0.38
C GLN A 18 24.40 2.84 -0.13
N ALA A 19 25.44 3.09 -0.94
CA ALA A 19 25.62 4.38 -1.58
C ALA A 19 24.41 4.73 -2.46
N ASP A 20 23.97 5.99 -2.41
CA ASP A 20 22.84 6.55 -3.15
C ASP A 20 21.47 5.91 -2.88
N THR A 21 21.33 5.15 -1.80
CA THR A 21 20.02 4.64 -1.37
C THR A 21 19.12 5.76 -0.84
N THR A 22 17.82 5.62 -1.09
CA THR A 22 16.76 6.44 -0.44
C THR A 22 15.94 5.62 0.55
N GLY A 23 16.31 4.34 0.74
CA GLY A 23 15.62 3.41 1.62
C GLY A 23 16.36 3.14 2.93
N GLY A 24 15.88 2.13 3.65
CA GLY A 24 16.43 1.72 4.93
C GLY A 24 15.40 0.97 5.78
N GLY A 25 15.87 0.23 6.78
CA GLY A 25 15.01 -0.48 7.73
C GLY A 25 14.85 0.26 9.07
N VAL A 26 13.65 0.27 9.62
CA VAL A 26 13.34 0.80 10.96
C VAL A 26 12.59 -0.25 11.77
N ILE A 27 12.83 -0.30 13.09
CA ILE A 27 12.10 -1.19 13.99
C ILE A 27 10.74 -0.56 14.31
N GLN A 28 9.68 -1.35 14.17
CA GLN A 28 8.31 -1.00 14.54
C GLN A 28 7.87 -1.90 15.70
N THR A 29 6.91 -1.44 16.52
CA THR A 29 6.40 -2.25 17.64
C THR A 29 5.63 -3.47 17.14
N THR A 30 4.87 -3.32 16.06
CA THR A 30 4.06 -4.40 15.48
C THR A 30 4.05 -4.36 13.94
N ALA A 31 3.77 -5.51 13.32
CA ALA A 31 3.52 -5.59 11.87
C ALA A 31 2.26 -4.82 11.45
N SER A 32 1.27 -4.72 12.35
CA SER A 32 0.05 -3.93 12.15
C SER A 32 0.37 -2.44 12.01
N GLU A 33 1.24 -1.90 12.88
CA GLU A 33 1.72 -0.52 12.77
C GLU A 33 2.54 -0.31 11.50
N ALA A 34 3.42 -1.25 11.15
CA ALA A 34 4.20 -1.15 9.91
C ALA A 34 3.30 -1.09 8.66
N THR A 35 2.23 -1.90 8.63
CA THR A 35 1.22 -1.87 7.55
C THR A 35 0.51 -0.51 7.49
N LEU A 36 0.09 0.03 8.64
CA LEU A 36 -0.53 1.34 8.72
C LEU A 36 0.43 2.44 8.23
N VAL A 37 1.70 2.42 8.65
CA VAL A 37 2.70 3.40 8.23
C VAL A 37 2.91 3.37 6.71
N ALA A 38 3.04 2.18 6.12
CA ALA A 38 3.16 2.02 4.67
C ALA A 38 1.94 2.57 3.92
N LEU A 39 0.73 2.26 4.38
CA LEU A 39 -0.52 2.77 3.80
C LEU A 39 -0.61 4.30 3.90
N LEU A 40 -0.29 4.88 5.07
CA LEU A 40 -0.33 6.32 5.27
C LEU A 40 0.69 7.07 4.38
N ALA A 41 1.88 6.49 4.19
CA ALA A 41 2.89 7.02 3.28
C ALA A 41 2.40 7.01 1.82
N ALA A 42 1.91 5.87 1.34
CA ALA A 42 1.35 5.74 -0.01
C ALA A 42 0.17 6.70 -0.25
N ARG A 43 -0.74 6.80 0.73
CA ARG A 43 -1.88 7.73 0.71
C ARG A 43 -1.42 9.17 0.59
N LYS A 44 -0.45 9.58 1.41
CA LYS A 44 0.06 10.95 1.41
C LYS A 44 0.74 11.30 0.09
N GLU A 45 1.48 10.37 -0.48
CA GLU A 45 2.16 10.54 -1.76
C GLU A 45 1.15 10.72 -2.91
N VAL A 46 0.15 9.85 -3.01
CA VAL A 46 -0.87 9.96 -4.06
C VAL A 46 -1.72 11.22 -3.90
N ILE A 47 -2.07 11.62 -2.68
CA ILE A 47 -2.74 12.91 -2.43
C ILE A 47 -1.88 14.07 -2.95
N ARG A 48 -0.59 14.13 -2.60
CA ARG A 48 0.31 15.20 -3.07
C ARG A 48 0.38 15.24 -4.60
N ARG A 49 0.52 14.07 -5.24
CA ARG A 49 0.59 13.94 -6.71
C ARG A 49 -0.69 14.41 -7.40
N ILE A 50 -1.86 14.12 -6.83
CA ILE A 50 -3.14 14.55 -7.42
C ILE A 50 -3.34 16.05 -7.18
N GLN A 51 -3.02 16.56 -6.00
CA GLN A 51 -3.14 17.99 -5.71
C GLN A 51 -2.22 18.85 -6.58
N SER A 52 -1.03 18.38 -6.96
CA SER A 52 -0.16 19.12 -7.88
C SER A 52 -0.74 19.25 -9.28
N GLN A 53 -1.61 18.32 -9.70
CA GLN A 53 -2.29 18.34 -11.00
C GLN A 53 -3.66 19.03 -10.92
N PHE A 54 -4.35 18.90 -9.78
CA PHE A 54 -5.70 19.43 -9.53
C PHE A 54 -5.74 20.18 -8.19
N PRO A 55 -5.19 21.40 -8.11
CA PRO A 55 -5.04 22.14 -6.85
C PRO A 55 -6.34 22.51 -6.15
N TYR A 56 -7.46 22.48 -6.87
CA TYR A 56 -8.80 22.78 -6.35
C TYR A 56 -9.42 21.62 -5.57
N LEU A 57 -8.89 20.39 -5.69
CA LEU A 57 -9.36 19.25 -4.92
C LEU A 57 -8.75 19.26 -3.51
N SER A 58 -9.60 19.18 -2.49
CA SER A 58 -9.15 19.01 -1.12
C SER A 58 -8.53 17.62 -0.88
N PRO A 59 -7.61 17.47 0.09
CA PRO A 59 -7.07 16.16 0.45
C PRO A 59 -8.15 15.13 0.81
N ALA A 60 -9.25 15.58 1.43
CA ALA A 60 -10.34 14.73 1.84
C ALA A 60 -11.14 14.19 0.64
N GLU A 61 -11.41 15.03 -0.37
CA GLU A 61 -12.07 14.60 -1.61
C GLU A 61 -11.24 13.56 -2.37
N ILE A 62 -9.93 13.78 -2.43
CA ILE A 62 -9.01 12.83 -3.07
C ILE A 62 -9.00 11.51 -2.28
N ASN A 63 -8.85 11.59 -0.95
CA ASN A 63 -8.88 10.42 -0.06
C ASN A 63 -10.17 9.61 -0.22
N GLY A 64 -11.30 10.29 -0.36
CA GLY A 64 -12.60 9.67 -0.62
C GLY A 64 -12.67 8.84 -1.90
N ARG A 65 -11.73 8.98 -2.84
CA ARG A 65 -11.64 8.17 -4.07
C ARG A 65 -10.55 7.10 -4.02
N LEU A 66 -9.71 7.09 -3.00
CA LEU A 66 -8.62 6.13 -2.89
C LEU A 66 -9.13 4.73 -2.56
N ILE A 67 -8.54 3.72 -3.20
CA ILE A 67 -8.81 2.30 -2.95
C ILE A 67 -7.51 1.50 -2.84
N ALA A 68 -7.43 0.72 -1.77
CA ALA A 68 -6.37 -0.24 -1.48
C ALA A 68 -6.83 -1.67 -1.77
N TYR A 69 -5.88 -2.59 -1.95
CA TYR A 69 -6.14 -4.00 -2.24
C TYR A 69 -5.37 -4.91 -1.29
N CYS A 70 -5.95 -6.06 -0.97
CA CYS A 70 -5.24 -7.17 -0.34
C CYS A 70 -5.91 -8.49 -0.71
N SER A 71 -5.27 -9.62 -0.41
CA SER A 71 -5.92 -10.94 -0.54
C SER A 71 -7.10 -11.05 0.43
N ASP A 72 -8.11 -11.84 0.06
CA ASP A 72 -9.13 -12.33 1.00
C ASP A 72 -8.57 -13.17 2.18
N GLN A 73 -7.30 -13.57 2.13
CA GLN A 73 -6.56 -14.23 3.22
C GLN A 73 -5.68 -13.27 4.04
N ALA A 74 -5.68 -11.97 3.73
CA ALA A 74 -4.83 -11.01 4.42
C ALA A 74 -5.20 -10.91 5.91
N HIS A 75 -4.21 -10.67 6.76
CA HIS A 75 -4.44 -10.48 8.19
C HIS A 75 -5.34 -9.25 8.45
N SER A 76 -6.17 -9.31 9.48
CA SER A 76 -7.14 -8.24 9.84
C SER A 76 -6.50 -6.87 10.09
N SER A 77 -5.18 -6.82 10.31
CA SER A 77 -4.44 -5.57 10.40
C SER A 77 -4.54 -4.69 9.14
N VAL A 78 -4.72 -5.27 7.95
CA VAL A 78 -4.85 -4.51 6.70
C VAL A 78 -6.19 -3.77 6.67
N GLU A 79 -7.28 -4.45 7.03
CA GLU A 79 -8.59 -3.84 7.17
C GLU A 79 -8.56 -2.73 8.23
N LYS A 80 -7.94 -3.00 9.39
CA LYS A 80 -7.77 -2.01 10.45
C LYS A 80 -6.96 -0.79 9.98
N ALA A 81 -5.91 -1.00 9.18
CA ALA A 81 -5.11 0.09 8.61
C ALA A 81 -5.95 0.94 7.64
N CYS A 82 -6.78 0.32 6.80
CA CYS A 82 -7.67 1.02 5.88
C CYS A 82 -8.75 1.82 6.64
N LEU A 83 -9.31 1.23 7.70
CA LEU A 83 -10.29 1.87 8.56
C LEU A 83 -9.72 3.13 9.23
N ILE A 84 -8.54 3.04 9.86
CA ILE A 84 -7.85 4.20 10.45
C ILE A 84 -7.44 5.21 9.38
N GLY A 85 -7.05 4.73 8.20
CA GLY A 85 -6.69 5.54 7.04
C GLY A 85 -7.88 6.19 6.32
N LEU A 86 -9.13 5.86 6.67
CA LEU A 86 -10.33 6.29 5.97
C LEU A 86 -10.25 6.04 4.45
N VAL A 87 -9.67 4.91 4.04
CA VAL A 87 -9.56 4.50 2.63
C VAL A 87 -10.42 3.28 2.35
N LYS A 88 -10.91 3.16 1.12
CA LYS A 88 -11.64 1.95 0.69
C LYS A 88 -10.67 0.78 0.58
N LEU A 89 -11.15 -0.43 0.88
CA LEU A 89 -10.41 -1.68 0.73
C LEU A 89 -11.20 -2.62 -0.18
N HIS A 90 -10.50 -3.23 -1.13
CA HIS A 90 -11.00 -4.29 -1.99
C HIS A 90 -10.26 -5.59 -1.65
N PHE A 91 -10.98 -6.59 -1.13
CA PHE A 91 -10.46 -7.94 -0.97
C PHE A 91 -10.47 -8.66 -2.32
N VAL A 92 -9.28 -8.99 -2.83
CA VAL A 92 -9.12 -9.70 -4.09
C VAL A 92 -9.16 -11.21 -3.80
N PRO A 93 -10.00 -11.99 -4.51
CA PRO A 93 -10.09 -13.43 -4.32
C PRO A 93 -8.74 -14.12 -4.53
N SER A 94 -8.43 -15.07 -3.65
CA SER A 94 -7.26 -15.94 -3.81
C SER A 94 -7.52 -17.09 -4.78
N ASP A 95 -6.45 -17.65 -5.36
CA ASP A 95 -6.55 -18.88 -6.15
C ASP A 95 -6.75 -20.12 -5.25
N ASP A 96 -6.90 -21.30 -5.85
CA ASP A 96 -7.12 -22.57 -5.13
C ASP A 96 -5.99 -22.92 -4.13
N LYS A 97 -4.84 -22.22 -4.21
CA LYS A 97 -3.71 -22.36 -3.28
C LYS A 97 -3.64 -21.22 -2.27
N LEU A 98 -4.71 -20.46 -2.13
CA LEU A 98 -4.84 -19.33 -1.21
C LEU A 98 -3.85 -18.20 -1.51
N ARG A 99 -3.52 -17.98 -2.80
CA ARG A 99 -2.57 -16.94 -3.23
C ARG A 99 -3.27 -15.82 -3.98
N LEU A 100 -2.88 -14.59 -3.69
CA LEU A 100 -3.21 -13.44 -4.55
C LEU A 100 -2.48 -13.58 -5.90
N ARG A 101 -3.21 -13.42 -7.01
CA ARG A 101 -2.66 -13.54 -8.36
C ARG A 101 -2.83 -12.25 -9.17
N GLY A 102 -1.85 -11.99 -10.03
CA GLY A 102 -1.79 -10.74 -10.81
C GLY A 102 -2.94 -10.52 -11.78
N ASN A 103 -3.56 -11.58 -12.31
CA ASN A 103 -4.75 -11.50 -13.16
C ASN A 103 -5.98 -10.99 -12.38
N ALA A 104 -6.25 -11.57 -11.20
CA ALA A 104 -7.35 -11.15 -10.33
C ALA A 104 -7.15 -9.69 -9.86
N LEU A 105 -5.93 -9.34 -9.43
CA LEU A 105 -5.61 -7.97 -9.03
C LEU A 105 -5.76 -6.98 -10.19
N ARG A 106 -5.31 -7.34 -11.40
CA ARG A 106 -5.45 -6.48 -12.59
C ARG A 106 -6.91 -6.23 -12.94
N GLN A 107 -7.77 -7.24 -12.82
CA GLN A 107 -9.21 -7.10 -13.04
C GLN A 107 -9.84 -6.16 -12.00
N ALA A 108 -9.52 -6.35 -10.72
CA ALA A 108 -10.01 -5.47 -9.65
C ALA A 108 -9.60 -4.01 -9.89
N ILE A 109 -8.33 -3.76 -10.22
CA ILE A 109 -7.80 -2.42 -10.55
C ILE A 109 -8.51 -1.81 -11.76
N ALA A 110 -8.81 -2.60 -12.80
CA ALA A 110 -9.50 -2.11 -13.99
C ALA A 110 -10.94 -1.68 -13.66
N ASN A 111 -11.71 -2.55 -13.00
CA ASN A 111 -13.09 -2.28 -12.61
C ASN A 111 -13.19 -1.05 -11.69
N ASP A 112 -12.29 -0.93 -10.71
CA ASP A 112 -12.32 0.19 -9.76
C ASP A 112 -11.95 1.52 -10.42
N LYS A 113 -11.03 1.51 -11.41
CA LYS A 113 -10.75 2.69 -12.24
C LYS A 113 -11.96 3.10 -13.08
N GLU A 114 -12.67 2.13 -13.68
CA GLU A 114 -13.91 2.39 -14.42
C GLU A 114 -15.00 3.01 -13.52
N ASN A 115 -15.03 2.62 -12.24
CA ASN A 115 -15.91 3.20 -11.22
C ASN A 115 -15.41 4.55 -10.65
N GLY A 116 -14.36 5.15 -11.23
CA GLY A 116 -13.84 6.45 -10.83
C GLY A 116 -13.01 6.44 -9.53
N LEU A 117 -12.59 5.27 -9.07
CA LEU A 117 -11.70 5.13 -7.92
C LEU A 117 -10.23 5.21 -8.35
N ILE A 118 -9.36 5.46 -7.37
CA ILE A 118 -7.94 5.70 -7.55
C ILE A 118 -7.15 4.62 -6.81
N PRO A 119 -6.70 3.57 -7.51
CA PRO A 119 -5.82 2.54 -6.95
C PRO A 119 -4.51 3.18 -6.44
N PHE A 120 -4.14 2.92 -5.18
CA PHE A 120 -2.94 3.54 -4.60
C PHE A 120 -2.04 2.62 -3.77
N TYR A 121 -2.55 1.48 -3.27
CA TYR A 121 -1.81 0.61 -2.36
C TYR A 121 -2.25 -0.84 -2.50
N VAL A 122 -1.30 -1.77 -2.40
CA VAL A 122 -1.53 -3.22 -2.33
C VAL A 122 -0.74 -3.75 -1.14
N ASN A 123 -1.40 -4.51 -0.26
CA ASN A 123 -0.73 -5.25 0.83
C ASN A 123 -0.43 -6.67 0.40
#